data_AF-A0A3P9MWR7-F1
#
_entry.id   AF-A0A3P9MWR7-F1
#
_cell.length_a   1.000
_cell.length_b   1.000
_cell.length_c   1.000
_cell.angle_alpha   90.00
_cell.angle_beta   90.00
_cell.angle_gamma   90.00
#
_symmetry.space_group_name_H-M   'P 1'
#
loop_
_entity.id
_entity.type
_entity.pdbx_description
1 polymer ?
#
loop_
_entity_poly.entity_id
_entity_poly.type
_entity_poly.pdbx_seq_one_letter_code
_entity_poly.pdbx_strand_id
1 'polypeptide(L)'
;MAATLANGGICPISGERVLSPEAVRNTLSLMHSCGMYDFSGQFAFHVGLPSKSGVAGGILLVVPNVMGIMCWSPPLDKLGNSVRGIQFSAHCLISCQRFLCFGLKLNPSGVKSDKRSIYSHLCYYVMREAVEMSKFCRNWDCRRSSGRKTAEIKNR
;
A
#
# COMPACT_ATOMS: atom_id res chain seq x y z
N MET A 1 10.65 -4.70 3.09
CA MET A 1 10.06 -6.00 2.70
C MET A 1 9.19 -5.88 1.45
N ALA A 2 8.10 -5.09 1.45
CA ALA A 2 7.23 -4.95 0.28
C ALA A 2 7.98 -4.55 -1.02
N ALA A 3 8.96 -3.65 -0.91
CA ALA A 3 9.79 -3.24 -2.04
C ALA A 3 10.66 -4.37 -2.61
N THR A 4 11.07 -5.34 -1.79
CA THR A 4 11.80 -6.54 -2.24
C THR A 4 10.92 -7.42 -3.12
N LEU A 5 9.64 -7.57 -2.75
CA LEU A 5 8.65 -8.29 -3.57
C LEU A 5 8.34 -7.54 -4.87
N ALA A 6 8.24 -6.20 -4.81
CA ALA A 6 8.07 -5.37 -6.00
C ALA A 6 9.24 -5.50 -7.01
N ASN A 7 10.44 -5.73 -6.49
CA ASN A 7 11.69 -5.82 -7.25
C ASN A 7 12.10 -7.26 -7.59
N GLY A 8 11.15 -8.20 -7.68
CA GLY A 8 11.44 -9.57 -8.11
C GLY A 8 12.31 -10.38 -7.13
N GLY A 9 12.29 -10.03 -5.84
CA GLY A 9 13.01 -10.74 -4.78
C GLY A 9 14.38 -10.18 -4.45
N ILE A 10 14.78 -9.07 -5.08
CA ILE A 10 16.05 -8.39 -4.81
C ILE A 10 15.80 -7.23 -3.85
N CYS A 11 16.53 -7.20 -2.73
CA CYS A 11 16.43 -6.12 -1.77
C CYS A 11 16.97 -4.82 -2.39
N PRO A 12 16.17 -3.73 -2.47
CA PRO A 12 16.60 -2.51 -3.14
C PRO A 12 17.68 -1.73 -2.36
N ILE A 13 17.87 -2.02 -1.06
CA ILE A 13 18.83 -1.33 -0.20
C ILE A 13 20.18 -2.05 -0.19
N SER A 14 20.18 -3.38 -0.08
CA SER A 14 21.41 -4.19 -0.05
C SER A 14 21.83 -4.73 -1.42
N GLY A 15 20.93 -4.73 -2.42
CA GLY A 15 21.18 -5.34 -3.73
C GLY A 15 21.18 -6.87 -3.73
N GLU A 16 20.99 -7.50 -2.57
CA GLU A 16 21.03 -8.95 -2.42
C GLU A 16 19.72 -9.60 -2.88
N ARG A 17 19.82 -10.77 -3.52
CA ARG A 17 18.66 -11.59 -3.87
C ARG A 17 18.23 -12.39 -2.64
N VAL A 18 17.13 -11.98 -2.03
CA VAL A 18 16.54 -12.64 -0.85
C VAL A 18 15.56 -13.74 -1.25
N LEU A 19 14.85 -13.56 -2.37
CA LEU A 19 13.82 -14.50 -2.84
C LEU A 19 14.04 -14.89 -4.30
N SER A 20 13.64 -16.12 -4.65
CA SER A 20 13.61 -16.57 -6.03
C SER A 20 12.48 -15.86 -6.81
N PRO A 21 12.64 -15.61 -8.12
CA PRO A 21 11.60 -14.99 -8.93
C PRO A 21 10.27 -15.75 -8.91
N GLU A 22 10.34 -17.08 -8.83
CA GLU A 22 9.16 -17.95 -8.74
C GLU A 22 8.42 -17.78 -7.41
N ALA A 23 9.13 -17.76 -6.28
CA ALA A 23 8.53 -17.52 -4.97
C ALA A 23 7.84 -16.15 -4.92
N VAL A 24 8.45 -15.12 -5.52
CA VAL A 24 7.87 -13.78 -5.58
C VAL A 24 6.59 -13.78 -6.42
N ARG A 25 6.62 -14.37 -7.62
CA ARG A 25 5.44 -14.47 -8.49
C ARG A 25 4.29 -15.18 -7.78
N ASN A 26 4.56 -16.34 -7.17
CA ASN A 26 3.54 -17.13 -6.48
C ASN A 26 2.97 -16.37 -5.27
N THR A 27 3.83 -15.69 -4.52
CA THR A 27 3.42 -14.85 -3.38
C THR A 27 2.52 -13.69 -3.83
N LEU A 28 2.89 -12.98 -4.89
CA LEU A 28 2.10 -11.87 -5.42
C LEU A 28 0.74 -12.33 -5.94
N SER A 29 0.69 -13.49 -6.62
CA SER A 29 -0.57 -14.07 -7.08
C SER A 29 -1.50 -14.42 -5.91
N LEU A 30 -0.97 -15.02 -4.84
CA LEU A 30 -1.75 -15.35 -3.63
C LEU A 30 -2.16 -14.10 -2.84
N MET A 31 -1.30 -13.09 -2.76
CA MET A 31 -1.64 -11.80 -2.14
C MET A 31 -2.77 -11.10 -2.90
N HIS A 32 -2.84 -11.27 -4.22
CA HIS A 32 -3.92 -10.69 -5.01
C HIS A 32 -5.28 -11.35 -4.73
N SER A 33 -5.34 -12.67 -4.57
CA SER A 33 -6.60 -13.40 -4.36
C SER A 33 -6.99 -13.57 -2.88
N CYS A 34 -6.03 -13.67 -1.97
CA CYS A 34 -6.25 -14.01 -0.56
C CYS A 34 -5.77 -12.92 0.43
N GLY A 35 -5.38 -11.75 -0.09
CA GLY A 35 -4.71 -10.71 0.69
C GLY A 35 -5.51 -10.11 1.85
N MET A 36 -6.81 -9.94 1.64
CA MET A 36 -7.67 -9.04 2.42
C MET A 36 -8.84 -9.74 3.11
N TYR A 37 -8.65 -10.97 3.62
CA TYR A 37 -9.70 -11.80 4.25
C TYR A 37 -10.94 -11.89 3.34
N ASP A 38 -12.15 -11.80 3.90
CA ASP A 38 -13.41 -11.84 3.15
C ASP A 38 -13.56 -10.67 2.17
N PHE A 39 -12.76 -9.61 2.33
CA PHE A 39 -12.72 -8.48 1.41
C PHE A 39 -11.80 -8.71 0.19
N SER A 40 -11.11 -9.85 0.09
CA SER A 40 -10.13 -10.09 -0.98
C SER A 40 -10.74 -10.03 -2.38
N GLY A 41 -11.93 -10.60 -2.59
CA GLY A 41 -12.61 -10.56 -3.89
C GLY A 41 -13.01 -9.14 -4.30
N GLN A 42 -13.58 -8.37 -3.37
CA GLN A 42 -13.95 -6.97 -3.63
C GLN A 42 -12.71 -6.09 -3.85
N PHE A 43 -11.64 -6.32 -3.09
CA PHE A 43 -10.39 -5.59 -3.24
C PHE A 43 -9.71 -5.88 -4.58
N ALA A 44 -9.69 -7.15 -5.01
CA ALA A 44 -9.15 -7.52 -6.32
C ALA A 44 -9.94 -6.86 -7.48
N PHE A 45 -11.27 -6.75 -7.35
CA PHE A 45 -12.10 -6.09 -8.36
C PHE A 45 -11.92 -4.56 -8.40
N HIS A 46 -11.87 -3.89 -7.25
CA HIS A 46 -11.79 -2.42 -7.19
C HIS A 46 -10.37 -1.87 -7.29
N VAL A 47 -9.40 -2.52 -6.63
CA VAL A 47 -8.00 -2.04 -6.53
C VAL A 47 -7.08 -2.87 -7.43
N GLY A 48 -7.24 -4.18 -7.48
CA GLY A 48 -6.46 -5.05 -8.37
C GLY A 48 -4.96 -5.13 -8.07
N LEU A 49 -4.50 -4.64 -6.92
CA LEU A 49 -3.09 -4.71 -6.51
C LEU A 49 -2.88 -5.84 -5.49
N PRO A 50 -1.73 -6.54 -5.53
CA PRO A 50 -1.40 -7.52 -4.50
C PRO A 50 -1.22 -6.82 -3.15
N SER A 51 -2.02 -7.24 -2.18
CA SER A 51 -2.03 -6.65 -0.84
C SER A 51 -2.12 -7.71 0.24
N LYS A 52 -1.81 -7.35 1.48
CA LYS A 52 -2.04 -8.20 2.66
C LYS A 52 -2.42 -7.35 3.85
N SER A 53 -3.58 -7.62 4.44
CA SER A 53 -3.97 -7.02 5.71
C SER A 53 -3.54 -7.84 6.92
N GLY A 54 -3.41 -7.19 8.08
CA GLY A 54 -3.23 -7.83 9.37
C GLY A 54 -4.07 -7.17 10.45
N VAL A 55 -4.47 -7.95 11.45
CA VAL A 55 -5.30 -7.53 12.60
C VAL A 55 -4.70 -6.39 13.42
N ALA A 56 -3.38 -6.16 13.32
CA ALA A 56 -2.74 -4.99 13.92
C ALA A 56 -3.11 -3.65 13.23
N GLY A 57 -3.93 -3.68 12.16
CA GLY A 57 -4.26 -2.53 11.33
C GLY A 57 -3.22 -2.23 10.26
N GLY A 58 -2.32 -3.19 9.99
CA GLY A 58 -1.33 -3.09 8.92
C GLY A 58 -1.90 -3.55 7.59
N ILE A 59 -1.65 -2.82 6.51
CA ILE A 59 -1.90 -3.23 5.13
C ILE A 59 -0.60 -3.07 4.35
N LEU A 60 -0.08 -4.18 3.87
CA LEU A 60 1.07 -4.25 2.98
C LEU A 60 0.56 -4.25 1.53
N LEU A 61 1.03 -3.31 0.71
CA LEU A 61 0.65 -3.17 -0.68
C LEU A 61 1.89 -3.27 -1.56
N VAL A 62 1.80 -4.00 -2.66
CA VAL A 62 2.92 -4.14 -3.61
C VAL A 62 2.49 -3.63 -4.98
N VAL A 63 3.29 -2.73 -5.56
CA VAL A 63 3.16 -2.30 -6.94
C VAL A 63 4.33 -2.91 -7.72
N PRO A 64 4.12 -4.01 -8.47
CA PRO A 64 5.19 -4.70 -9.17
C PRO A 64 6.00 -3.76 -10.06
N ASN A 65 7.33 -3.89 -10.04
CA ASN A 65 8.27 -3.06 -10.81
C ASN A 65 8.30 -1.55 -10.48
N VAL A 66 7.58 -1.11 -9.43
CA VAL A 66 7.53 0.32 -9.05
C VAL A 66 7.96 0.50 -7.60
N MET A 67 7.17 0.03 -6.64
CA MET A 67 7.41 0.24 -5.21
C MET A 67 6.58 -0.70 -4.34
N GLY A 68 6.99 -0.86 -3.07
CA GLY A 68 6.18 -1.50 -2.06
C GLY A 68 5.82 -0.51 -0.95
N ILE A 69 4.58 -0.55 -0.48
CA ILE A 69 4.03 0.37 0.50
C ILE A 69 3.54 -0.43 1.71
N MET A 70 3.69 0.15 2.89
CA MET A 70 3.13 -0.37 4.14
C MET A 70 2.31 0.74 4.79
N CYS A 71 1.02 0.48 4.98
CA CYS A 71 0.12 1.35 5.70
C CYS A 71 -0.16 0.74 7.07
N TRP A 72 -0.25 1.56 8.10
CA TRP A 72 -0.63 1.11 9.43
C TRP A 72 -1.61 2.10 10.04
N SER A 73 -2.73 1.57 10.51
CA SER A 73 -3.80 2.33 11.15
C SER A 73 -4.63 1.39 12.03
N PRO A 74 -4.57 1.51 13.37
CA PRO A 74 -5.22 0.60 14.32
C PRO A 74 -6.74 0.40 14.17
N PRO A 75 -7.55 1.40 13.74
CA PRO A 75 -8.99 1.20 13.55
C PRO A 75 -9.29 0.19 12.43
N LEU A 76 -9.91 -0.93 12.81
CA LEU A 76 -10.36 -1.97 11.91
C LEU A 76 -11.85 -1.83 11.59
N ASP A 77 -12.25 -2.29 10.41
CA ASP A 77 -13.63 -2.52 10.04
C ASP A 77 -14.13 -3.86 10.62
N LYS A 78 -15.43 -4.15 10.44
CA LYS A 78 -16.08 -5.42 10.82
C LYS A 78 -15.40 -6.65 10.23
N LEU A 79 -14.74 -6.51 9.08
CA LEU A 79 -14.01 -7.56 8.38
C LEU A 79 -12.53 -7.69 8.83
N GLY A 80 -12.11 -6.96 9.87
CA GLY A 80 -10.74 -7.03 10.41
C GLY A 80 -9.68 -6.33 9.55
N ASN A 81 -10.09 -5.53 8.57
CA ASN A 81 -9.21 -4.75 7.71
C ASN A 81 -9.13 -3.28 8.18
N SER A 82 -7.99 -2.62 7.98
CA SER A 82 -7.85 -1.21 8.32
C SER A 82 -8.62 -0.31 7.36
N VAL A 83 -9.65 0.40 7.86
CA VAL A 83 -10.54 1.26 7.05
C VAL A 83 -9.74 2.27 6.24
N ARG A 84 -8.77 2.94 6.89
CA ARG A 84 -7.93 3.96 6.26
C ARG A 84 -6.95 3.36 5.26
N GLY A 85 -6.43 2.17 5.54
CA GLY A 85 -5.50 1.53 4.61
C GLY A 85 -6.21 1.02 3.35
N ILE A 86 -7.49 0.62 3.44
CA ILE A 86 -8.30 0.32 2.25
C ILE A 86 -8.51 1.60 1.42
N GLN A 87 -8.93 2.70 2.06
CA GLN A 87 -9.11 3.99 1.38
C GLN A 87 -7.81 4.47 0.71
N PHE A 88 -6.68 4.36 1.41
CA PHE A 88 -5.37 4.65 0.86
C PHE A 88 -5.05 3.77 -0.35
N SER A 89 -5.33 2.47 -0.27
CA SER A 89 -5.04 1.55 -1.37
C SER A 89 -5.84 1.90 -2.63
N ALA A 90 -7.10 2.31 -2.49
CA ALA A 90 -7.92 2.79 -3.60
C ALA A 90 -7.36 4.08 -4.22
N HIS A 91 -6.94 5.06 -3.41
CA HIS A 91 -6.26 6.27 -3.90
C HIS A 91 -4.91 5.97 -4.58
N CYS A 92 -4.15 5.04 -4.00
CA CYS A 92 -2.87 4.62 -4.54
C CYS A 92 -3.05 3.94 -5.90
N LEU A 93 -4.14 3.17 -6.11
CA LEU A 93 -4.48 2.65 -7.44
C LEU A 93 -4.68 3.79 -8.44
N ILE A 94 -5.52 4.78 -8.15
CA ILE A 94 -5.79 5.89 -9.09
C ILE A 94 -4.49 6.57 -9.51
N SER A 95 -3.60 6.77 -8.54
CA SER A 95 -2.25 7.30 -8.77
C SER A 95 -1.42 6.35 -9.64
N CYS A 96 -1.32 5.05 -9.31
CA CYS A 96 -0.52 4.08 -10.06
C CYS A 96 -1.08 3.76 -11.47
N GLN A 97 -2.39 3.70 -11.63
CA GLN A 97 -3.08 3.41 -12.90
C GLN A 97 -2.89 4.56 -13.89
N ARG A 98 -2.82 5.80 -13.41
CA ARG A 98 -2.41 6.95 -14.22
C ARG A 98 -0.98 6.76 -14.75
N PHE A 99 -0.05 6.19 -13.97
CA PHE A 99 1.31 5.91 -14.43
C PHE A 99 1.41 4.70 -15.36
N LEU A 100 0.68 3.60 -15.10
CA LEU A 100 0.62 2.47 -16.02
C LEU A 100 0.01 2.87 -17.38
N CYS A 101 -1.03 3.69 -17.37
CA CYS A 101 -1.69 4.17 -18.59
C CYS A 101 -0.87 5.25 -19.33
N PHE A 102 -0.23 6.18 -18.62
CA PHE A 102 0.70 7.14 -19.26
C PHE A 102 1.99 6.47 -19.78
N GLY A 103 2.49 5.43 -19.11
CA GLY A 103 3.64 4.65 -19.57
C GLY A 103 3.39 3.91 -20.90
N LEU A 104 2.13 3.55 -21.19
CA LEU A 104 1.72 2.98 -22.48
C LEU A 104 1.56 4.06 -23.58
N LYS A 105 1.14 5.29 -23.23
CA LYS A 105 0.94 6.38 -24.21
C LYS A 105 2.21 7.06 -24.70
N LEU A 106 3.35 6.95 -23.99
CA LEU A 106 4.61 7.57 -24.39
C LEU A 106 5.47 6.71 -25.34
N ASN A 107 4.99 5.54 -25.80
CA ASN A 107 5.70 4.71 -26.77
C ASN A 107 5.02 4.61 -28.15
N PRO A 108 5.01 5.69 -28.96
CA PRO A 108 4.99 5.55 -30.41
C PRO A 108 6.40 5.57 -31.03
N SER A 109 7.44 5.97 -30.28
CA SER A 109 8.74 6.37 -30.86
C SER A 109 9.99 5.74 -30.24
N GLY A 110 9.88 4.74 -29.34
CA GLY A 110 11.03 3.92 -28.91
C GLY A 110 12.12 4.65 -28.10
N VAL A 111 11.93 5.93 -27.76
CA VAL A 111 12.86 6.67 -26.90
C VAL A 111 12.53 6.35 -25.44
N LYS A 112 13.48 5.70 -24.74
CA LYS A 112 13.39 5.40 -23.31
C LYS A 112 13.32 6.71 -22.52
N SER A 113 12.10 7.16 -22.19
CA SER A 113 11.90 8.25 -21.23
C SER A 113 12.50 7.83 -19.88
N ASP A 114 13.23 8.75 -19.24
CA ASP A 114 14.06 8.48 -18.08
C ASP A 114 13.17 8.09 -16.88
N LYS A 115 12.98 6.78 -16.72
CA LYS A 115 12.04 6.19 -15.78
C LYS A 115 12.25 6.71 -14.35
N ARG A 116 13.50 7.04 -13.98
CA ARG A 116 13.88 7.57 -12.65
C ARG A 116 13.24 8.91 -12.31
N SER A 117 13.11 9.83 -13.28
CA SER A 117 12.51 11.16 -13.05
C SER A 117 10.98 11.04 -12.82
N ILE A 118 10.33 10.18 -13.60
CA ILE A 118 8.89 9.88 -13.51
C ILE A 118 8.57 9.15 -12.19
N TYR A 119 9.40 8.18 -11.79
CA TYR A 119 9.27 7.51 -10.49
C TYR A 119 9.51 8.45 -9.31
N SER A 120 10.38 9.46 -9.44
CA SER A 120 10.58 10.46 -8.39
C SER A 120 9.31 11.28 -8.12
N HIS A 121 8.60 11.72 -9.16
CA HIS A 121 7.34 12.46 -9.02
C HIS A 121 6.20 11.60 -8.48
N LEU A 122 6.08 10.33 -8.90
CA LEU A 122 5.10 9.39 -8.33
C LEU A 122 5.41 9.10 -6.86
N CYS A 123 6.67 8.83 -6.56
CA CYS A 123 7.13 8.59 -5.19
C CYS A 123 6.86 9.82 -4.33
N TYR A 124 7.12 11.04 -4.82
CA TYR A 124 6.78 12.28 -4.12
C TYR A 124 5.27 12.46 -3.90
N TYR A 125 4.42 12.18 -4.90
CA TYR A 125 2.96 12.31 -4.76
C TYR A 125 2.39 11.31 -3.75
N VAL A 126 2.80 10.04 -3.85
CA VAL A 126 2.35 8.97 -2.96
C VAL A 126 2.94 9.14 -1.56
N MET A 127 4.20 9.57 -1.44
CA MET A 127 4.81 9.96 -0.16
C MET A 127 4.09 11.16 0.45
N ARG A 128 3.69 12.16 -0.34
CA ARG A 128 2.96 13.34 0.17
C ARG A 128 1.59 12.94 0.72
N GLU A 129 0.84 12.09 0.01
CA GLU A 129 -0.43 11.57 0.52
C GLU A 129 -0.24 10.65 1.72
N ALA A 130 0.78 9.78 1.72
CA ALA A 130 1.11 8.95 2.87
C ALA A 130 1.52 9.78 4.09
N VAL A 131 2.22 10.89 3.90
CA VAL A 131 2.59 11.84 4.96
C VAL A 131 1.35 12.58 5.48
N GLU A 132 0.43 13.04 4.62
CA GLU A 132 -0.85 13.61 5.05
C GLU A 132 -1.70 12.59 5.83
N MET A 133 -1.78 11.33 5.37
CA MET A 133 -2.40 10.23 6.11
C MET A 133 -1.70 9.97 7.45
N SER A 134 -0.36 10.07 7.51
CA SER A 134 0.38 9.90 8.76
C SER A 134 0.10 11.03 9.75
N LYS A 135 -0.14 12.27 9.29
CA LYS A 135 -0.61 13.38 10.12
C LYS A 135 -2.03 13.10 10.62
N PHE A 136 -2.89 12.53 9.77
CA PHE A 136 -4.25 12.12 10.13
C PHE A 136 -4.30 10.92 11.10
N CYS A 137 -3.38 9.96 10.99
CA CYS A 137 -3.19 8.87 11.98
C CYS A 137 -2.68 9.41 13.31
N ARG A 138 -1.65 10.28 13.31
CA ARG A 138 -1.14 10.93 14.53
C ARG A 138 -2.19 11.78 15.25
N ASN A 139 -2.99 12.55 14.52
CA ASN A 139 -4.07 13.34 15.10
C ASN A 139 -5.22 12.48 15.67
N TRP A 140 -5.43 11.27 15.15
CA TRP A 140 -6.44 10.35 15.68
C TRP A 140 -6.01 9.69 16.99
N ASP A 141 -4.76 9.22 17.09
CA ASP A 141 -4.21 8.72 18.35
C ASP A 141 -4.21 9.82 19.42
N CYS A 142 -3.91 11.07 19.05
CA CYS A 142 -4.03 12.23 19.94
C CYS A 142 -5.47 12.50 20.41
N ARG A 143 -6.47 12.42 19.52
CA ARG A 143 -7.90 12.59 19.88
C ARG A 143 -8.44 11.44 20.74
N ARG A 144 -7.89 10.23 20.62
CA ARG A 144 -8.31 9.08 21.42
C ARG A 144 -7.61 9.01 22.78
N SER A 145 -6.36 9.49 22.86
CA SER A 145 -5.64 9.73 24.11
C SER A 145 -6.36 10.77 24.99
N SER A 146 -6.87 11.85 24.37
CA SER A 146 -7.68 12.86 25.06
C SER A 146 -9.11 12.39 25.37
N GLY A 147 -9.71 11.53 24.55
CA GLY A 147 -11.05 10.96 24.77
C GLY A 147 -11.13 9.77 25.74
N ARG A 148 -10.00 9.13 26.11
CA ARG A 148 -9.99 8.08 27.15
C ARG A 148 -9.99 8.63 28.58
N LYS A 149 -9.63 9.89 28.81
CA LYS A 149 -9.66 10.49 30.16
C LYS A 149 -11.07 10.86 30.66
N THR A 150 -12.11 10.81 29.81
CA THR A 150 -13.48 11.18 30.21
C THR A 150 -14.44 9.99 30.30
N ALA A 151 -14.01 8.76 30.01
CA ALA A 151 -14.87 7.57 30.05
C ALA A 151 -14.73 6.72 31.33
N GLU A 152 -13.91 7.14 32.30
CA GLU A 152 -13.65 6.39 33.56
C GLU A 152 -14.25 7.04 34.82
N ILE A 153 -15.09 8.08 34.68
CA ILE A 153 -15.83 8.69 35.80
C ILE A 153 -17.32 8.79 35.43
N LYS A 154 -17.97 7.64 35.23
CA LYS A 154 -19.44 7.52 35.26
C LYS A 154 -19.87 6.07 35.46
N ASN A 155 -19.43 5.49 36.58
CA ASN A 155 -20.07 4.33 37.20
C ASN A 155 -19.63 4.26 38.67
N ARG A 156 -20.23 5.15 39.47
CA ARG A 156 -20.45 5.01 40.91
C ARG A 156 -21.73 5.76 41.25
#